data_AF-A0A954IL02-F1
#
_entry.id   AF-A0A954IL02-F1
#
_cell.length_a   1.000
_cell.length_b   1.000
_cell.length_c   1.000
_cell.angle_alpha   90.00
_cell.angle_beta   90.00
_cell.angle_gamma   90.00
#
_symmetry.space_group_name_H-M   'P 1'
#
loop_
_entity.id
_entity.type
_entity.pdbx_description
1 polymer ?
#
loop_
_entity_poly.entity_id
_entity_poly.type
_entity_poly.pdbx_seq_one_letter_code
_entity_poly.pdbx_strand_id
1 'polypeptide(L)'
;MFDEILRELRRLEKPVSVPIDMPLDDKGYFDRKCPHEECGTDFKVLFEDWKQKVPDEFAVCPKCGEKSEPSDFNTPWQQKYIEDFAHAYMSRQLNDALGRAARRTRPQRLSSGLLNIEMSLSFKAGTVAMVLPPSAAETLRQDLTCDACSCRYSTIGAGYFCPACGHNSPLKDVGGTVEMARKTIEALPTLTDTLSKLHDPDIAANFEQQLLEDQVENLVTAFQRGTEALFDRLPNPPALKRDANLFQRINDASALWKSTTTVGYEDILDPQDMDFLRIMVSRRHKIGHCQSIVDAKYVQQSGDGAYEVGQRLVSRPHHVLRLATVLESLIQGLKALVP
;
A
#
# COMPACT_ATOMS: atom_id res chain seq x y z
N MET A 1 -46.84 -32.08 -6.88
CA MET A 1 -45.36 -32.14 -6.77
C MET A 1 -44.72 -31.07 -7.65
N PHE A 2 -44.98 -31.04 -8.96
CA PHE A 2 -44.41 -30.05 -9.88
C PHE A 2 -44.84 -28.60 -9.62
N ASP A 3 -46.07 -28.34 -9.17
CA ASP A 3 -46.57 -26.97 -8.96
C ASP A 3 -45.84 -26.19 -7.85
N GLU A 4 -45.34 -26.85 -6.81
CA GLU A 4 -44.57 -26.19 -5.75
C GLU A 4 -43.14 -25.88 -6.19
N ILE A 5 -42.53 -26.78 -6.96
CA ILE A 5 -41.21 -26.56 -7.55
C ILE A 5 -41.29 -25.40 -8.56
N LEU A 6 -42.31 -25.40 -9.43
CA LEU A 6 -42.54 -24.30 -10.39
C LEU A 6 -42.85 -22.97 -9.70
N ARG A 7 -43.41 -22.99 -8.49
CA ARG A 7 -43.66 -21.77 -7.70
C ARG A 7 -42.38 -21.21 -7.08
N GLU A 8 -41.51 -22.07 -6.55
CA GLU A 8 -40.22 -21.63 -6.00
C GLU A 8 -39.23 -21.24 -7.10
N LEU A 9 -39.24 -21.93 -8.25
CA LEU A 9 -38.48 -21.50 -9.43
C LEU A 9 -38.91 -20.09 -9.89
N ARG A 10 -40.22 -19.82 -9.98
CA ARG A 10 -40.75 -18.46 -10.25
C ARG A 10 -40.40 -17.42 -9.18
N ARG A 11 -40.11 -17.85 -7.95
CA ARG A 11 -39.68 -16.97 -6.87
C ARG A 11 -38.18 -16.67 -6.96
N LEU A 12 -37.38 -17.64 -7.40
CA LEU A 12 -35.95 -17.51 -7.67
C LEU A 12 -35.66 -16.78 -8.99
N GLU A 13 -36.63 -16.69 -9.91
CA GLU A 13 -36.57 -15.82 -11.11
C GLU A 13 -36.50 -14.33 -10.75
N LYS A 14 -36.83 -13.95 -9.51
CA LYS A 14 -36.67 -12.57 -9.02
C LYS A 14 -35.36 -12.46 -8.22
N PRO A 15 -34.62 -11.34 -8.33
CA PRO A 15 -33.45 -11.10 -7.50
C PRO A 15 -33.82 -11.20 -6.01
N VAL A 16 -33.15 -12.08 -5.28
CA VAL A 16 -33.31 -12.24 -3.83
C VAL A 16 -32.06 -11.66 -3.17
N SER A 17 -32.25 -10.69 -2.29
CA SER A 17 -31.18 -10.19 -1.42
C SER A 17 -31.03 -11.13 -0.23
N VAL A 18 -29.88 -11.78 -0.10
CA VAL A 18 -29.56 -12.67 1.02
C VAL A 18 -28.42 -12.06 1.83
N PRO A 19 -28.58 -11.83 3.14
CA PRO A 19 -27.47 -11.38 3.97
C PRO A 19 -26.42 -12.51 4.07
N ILE A 20 -25.17 -12.16 3.81
CA ILE A 20 -24.02 -13.06 3.95
C ILE A 20 -23.11 -12.46 5.02
N ASP A 21 -22.80 -13.26 6.03
CA ASP A 21 -21.82 -12.88 7.04
C ASP A 21 -20.42 -13.22 6.52
N MET A 22 -19.70 -12.18 6.10
CA MET A 22 -18.32 -12.35 5.67
C MET A 22 -17.40 -12.32 6.90
N PRO A 23 -16.49 -13.30 7.05
CA PRO A 23 -15.53 -13.30 8.14
C PRO A 23 -14.57 -12.09 8.04
N LEU A 24 -14.32 -11.47 9.19
CA LEU A 24 -13.38 -10.38 9.39
C LEU A 24 -12.11 -10.90 10.06
N ASP A 25 -11.01 -10.16 9.98
CA ASP A 25 -9.85 -10.47 10.83
C ASP A 25 -10.06 -10.07 12.30
N ASP A 26 -9.12 -10.45 13.16
CA ASP A 26 -9.17 -10.21 14.61
C ASP A 26 -9.32 -8.72 14.99
N LYS A 27 -8.97 -7.80 14.07
CA LYS A 27 -9.08 -6.34 14.27
C LYS A 27 -10.35 -5.77 13.62
N GLY A 28 -11.22 -6.60 13.05
CA GLY A 28 -12.44 -6.19 12.36
C GLY A 28 -12.21 -5.62 10.95
N TYR A 29 -11.04 -5.88 10.35
CA TYR A 29 -10.75 -5.45 8.99
C TYR A 29 -11.26 -6.45 7.96
N PHE A 30 -11.59 -5.89 6.79
CA PHE A 30 -12.08 -6.59 5.63
C PHE A 30 -11.02 -6.60 4.53
N ASP A 31 -10.64 -7.79 4.07
CA ASP A 31 -9.65 -7.96 3.00
C ASP A 31 -10.22 -7.55 1.64
N ARG A 32 -9.37 -6.95 0.81
CA ARG A 32 -9.68 -6.47 -0.54
C ARG A 32 -8.48 -6.67 -1.46
N LYS A 33 -8.75 -6.82 -2.75
CA LYS A 33 -7.72 -6.94 -3.78
C LYS A 33 -8.00 -5.98 -4.93
N CYS A 34 -6.99 -5.26 -5.39
CA CYS A 34 -7.15 -4.37 -6.54
C CYS A 34 -7.49 -5.18 -7.81
N PRO A 35 -8.55 -4.82 -8.56
CA PRO A 35 -8.93 -5.52 -9.79
C PRO A 35 -8.02 -5.20 -10.98
N HIS A 36 -7.22 -4.13 -10.92
CA HIS A 36 -6.31 -3.76 -12.00
C HIS A 36 -5.21 -4.83 -12.17
N GLU A 37 -5.13 -5.42 -13.37
CA GLU A 37 -4.29 -6.59 -13.67
C GLU A 37 -2.82 -6.40 -13.29
N GLU A 38 -2.24 -5.23 -13.58
CA GLU A 38 -0.84 -4.95 -13.25
C GLU A 38 -0.61 -4.62 -11.76
N CYS A 39 -1.66 -4.18 -11.04
CA CYS A 39 -1.50 -3.76 -9.66
C CYS A 39 -1.71 -4.94 -8.70
N GLY A 40 -2.88 -5.58 -8.77
CA GLY A 40 -3.22 -6.78 -7.98
C GLY A 40 -2.98 -6.70 -6.47
N THR A 41 -2.79 -5.50 -5.91
CA THR A 41 -2.35 -5.34 -4.51
C THR A 41 -3.45 -5.76 -3.54
N ASP A 42 -3.06 -6.41 -2.45
CA ASP A 42 -3.96 -6.73 -1.34
C ASP A 42 -3.93 -5.59 -0.31
N PHE A 43 -5.11 -5.20 0.16
CA PHE A 43 -5.28 -4.21 1.21
C PHE A 43 -6.45 -4.58 2.12
N LYS A 44 -6.52 -3.91 3.27
CA LYS A 44 -7.56 -4.12 4.28
C LYS A 44 -8.27 -2.81 4.55
N VAL A 45 -9.57 -2.84 4.79
CA VAL A 45 -10.34 -1.67 5.24
C VAL A 45 -11.15 -2.07 6.45
N LEU A 46 -11.22 -1.25 7.49
CA LEU A 46 -12.06 -1.58 8.64
C LEU A 46 -13.51 -1.75 8.17
N PHE A 47 -14.13 -2.87 8.51
CA PHE A 47 -15.43 -3.22 7.93
C PHE A 47 -16.52 -2.17 8.20
N GLU A 48 -16.50 -1.57 9.39
CA GLU A 48 -17.37 -0.44 9.74
C GLU A 48 -17.19 0.74 8.77
N ASP A 49 -15.95 1.10 8.48
CA ASP A 49 -15.63 2.21 7.57
C ASP A 49 -15.94 1.85 6.12
N TRP A 50 -15.74 0.58 5.72
CA TRP A 50 -16.17 0.09 4.41
C TRP A 50 -17.67 0.27 4.24
N LYS A 51 -18.47 -0.07 5.24
CA LYS A 51 -19.94 0.05 5.18
C LYS A 51 -20.43 1.50 5.24
N GLN A 52 -19.76 2.36 6.02
CA GLN A 52 -20.26 3.71 6.30
C GLN A 52 -19.68 4.79 5.39
N LYS A 53 -18.47 4.59 4.85
CA LYS A 53 -17.69 5.64 4.18
C LYS A 53 -17.39 5.33 2.72
N VAL A 54 -17.29 4.06 2.34
CA VAL A 54 -17.10 3.69 0.94
C VAL A 54 -18.46 3.79 0.23
N PRO A 55 -18.57 4.58 -0.85
CA PRO A 55 -19.81 4.70 -1.60
C PRO A 55 -20.15 3.38 -2.30
N ASP A 56 -21.44 3.14 -2.51
CA ASP A 56 -21.92 1.92 -3.18
C ASP A 56 -21.49 1.89 -4.66
N GLU A 57 -21.26 3.05 -5.27
CA GLU A 57 -20.91 3.19 -6.68
C GLU A 57 -19.43 2.94 -6.96
N PHE A 58 -18.55 3.16 -5.98
CA PHE A 58 -17.12 2.97 -6.20
C PHE A 58 -16.31 2.75 -4.93
N ALA A 59 -15.19 2.05 -5.08
CA ALA A 59 -14.08 2.09 -4.15
C ALA A 59 -12.79 2.46 -4.90
N VAL A 60 -11.76 2.84 -4.16
CA VAL A 60 -10.47 3.24 -4.74
C VAL A 60 -9.36 2.31 -4.23
N CYS A 61 -8.47 1.89 -5.12
CA CYS A 61 -7.27 1.16 -4.73
C CYS A 61 -6.34 2.10 -3.94
N PRO A 62 -5.92 1.75 -2.71
CA PRO A 62 -5.05 2.61 -1.92
C PRO A 62 -3.62 2.73 -2.49
N LYS A 63 -3.22 1.86 -3.44
CA LYS A 63 -1.88 1.89 -4.04
C LYS A 63 -1.84 2.65 -5.36
N CYS A 64 -2.65 2.25 -6.34
CA CYS A 64 -2.59 2.81 -7.69
C CYS A 64 -3.69 3.85 -7.98
N GLY A 65 -4.70 3.97 -7.12
CA GLY A 65 -5.82 4.88 -7.34
C GLY A 65 -6.89 4.36 -8.30
N GLU A 66 -6.81 3.09 -8.74
CA GLU A 66 -7.85 2.44 -9.55
C GLU A 66 -9.23 2.62 -8.91
N LYS A 67 -10.20 3.06 -9.70
CA LYS A 67 -11.57 3.32 -9.25
C LYS A 67 -12.52 2.33 -9.93
N SER A 68 -13.09 1.42 -9.15
CA SER A 68 -13.97 0.35 -9.64
C SER A 68 -15.14 0.12 -8.69
N GLU A 69 -16.08 -0.76 -9.02
CA GLU A 69 -17.19 -1.06 -8.13
C GLU A 69 -16.68 -1.75 -6.85
N PRO A 70 -17.28 -1.50 -5.67
CA PRO A 70 -16.82 -2.09 -4.41
C PRO A 70 -16.71 -3.63 -4.43
N SER A 71 -17.56 -4.31 -5.21
CA SER A 71 -17.52 -5.77 -5.40
C SER A 71 -16.35 -6.26 -6.25
N ASP A 72 -15.81 -5.43 -7.15
CA ASP A 72 -14.65 -5.79 -7.97
C ASP A 72 -13.39 -5.96 -7.11
N PHE A 73 -13.38 -5.32 -5.94
CA PHE A 73 -12.31 -5.46 -4.97
C PHE A 73 -12.41 -6.71 -4.09
N ASN A 74 -13.39 -7.60 -4.33
CA ASN A 74 -13.47 -8.88 -3.63
C ASN A 74 -12.22 -9.72 -3.92
N THR A 75 -11.63 -10.32 -2.88
CA THR A 75 -10.54 -11.28 -3.08
C THR A 75 -11.07 -12.54 -3.77
N PRO A 76 -10.22 -13.34 -4.45
CA PRO A 76 -10.66 -14.60 -5.07
C PRO A 76 -11.35 -15.56 -4.10
N TRP A 77 -10.90 -15.57 -2.83
CA TRP A 77 -11.55 -16.39 -1.80
C TRP A 77 -12.91 -15.83 -1.38
N GLN A 78 -13.08 -14.50 -1.29
CA GLN A 78 -14.38 -13.89 -1.01
C GLN A 78 -15.39 -14.19 -2.12
N GLN A 79 -14.97 -14.10 -3.38
CA GLN A 79 -15.81 -14.46 -4.53
C GLN A 79 -16.27 -15.91 -4.42
N LYS A 80 -15.32 -16.84 -4.19
CA LYS A 80 -15.64 -18.25 -3.99
C LYS A 80 -16.58 -18.49 -2.81
N TYR A 81 -16.38 -17.81 -1.68
CA TYR A 81 -17.23 -17.93 -0.51
C TYR A 81 -18.68 -17.48 -0.80
N ILE A 82 -18.83 -16.37 -1.52
CA ILE A 82 -20.14 -15.86 -1.95
C ILE A 82 -20.83 -16.86 -2.90
N GLU A 83 -20.10 -17.41 -3.87
CA GLU A 83 -20.61 -18.44 -4.79
C GLU A 83 -21.05 -19.70 -4.06
N ASP A 84 -20.20 -20.25 -3.20
CA ASP A 84 -20.49 -21.47 -2.42
C ASP A 84 -21.70 -21.25 -1.50
N PHE A 85 -21.81 -20.08 -0.87
CA PHE A 85 -22.97 -19.73 -0.04
C PHE A 85 -24.25 -19.59 -0.88
N ALA A 86 -24.20 -18.94 -2.04
CA ALA A 86 -25.34 -18.82 -2.94
C ALA A 86 -25.84 -20.19 -3.42
N HIS A 87 -24.92 -21.08 -3.80
CA HIS A 87 -25.23 -22.46 -4.14
C HIS A 87 -25.90 -23.22 -2.99
N ALA A 88 -25.36 -23.11 -1.77
CA ALA A 88 -25.93 -23.75 -0.59
C ALA A 88 -27.32 -23.20 -0.24
N TYR A 89 -27.51 -21.88 -0.31
CA TYR A 89 -28.80 -21.23 -0.09
C TYR A 89 -29.85 -21.71 -1.09
N MET A 90 -29.54 -21.69 -2.39
CA MET A 90 -30.44 -22.15 -3.45
C MET A 90 -30.76 -23.64 -3.28
N SER A 91 -29.74 -24.47 -3.01
CA SER A 91 -29.92 -25.91 -2.78
C SER A 91 -30.84 -26.18 -1.60
N ARG A 92 -30.72 -25.40 -0.50
CA ARG A 92 -31.61 -25.50 0.65
C ARG A 92 -33.04 -25.11 0.30
N GLN A 93 -33.27 -24.01 -0.44
CA GLN A 93 -34.62 -23.61 -0.84
C GLN A 93 -35.30 -24.69 -1.69
N LEU A 94 -34.57 -25.28 -2.64
CA LEU A 94 -35.05 -26.38 -3.47
C LEU A 94 -35.30 -27.66 -2.65
N ASN A 95 -34.39 -28.04 -1.76
CA ASN A 95 -34.55 -29.19 -0.88
C ASN A 95 -35.73 -29.03 0.09
N ASP A 96 -35.94 -27.83 0.64
CA ASP A 96 -37.07 -27.52 1.50
C ASP A 96 -38.39 -27.58 0.71
N ALA A 97 -38.41 -27.10 -0.54
CA ALA A 97 -39.55 -27.22 -1.44
C ALA A 97 -39.87 -28.69 -1.79
N LEU A 98 -38.84 -29.48 -2.12
CA LEU A 98 -38.96 -30.92 -2.37
C LEU A 98 -39.41 -31.67 -1.12
N GLY A 99 -38.89 -31.34 0.05
CA GLY A 99 -39.27 -31.92 1.33
C GLY A 99 -40.73 -31.61 1.68
N ARG A 100 -41.21 -30.39 1.43
CA ARG A 100 -42.64 -30.02 1.59
C ARG A 100 -43.54 -30.80 0.63
N ALA A 101 -43.12 -30.93 -0.64
CA ALA A 101 -43.85 -31.70 -1.64
C ALA A 101 -43.88 -33.21 -1.32
N ALA A 102 -42.78 -33.77 -0.84
CA ALA A 102 -42.64 -35.18 -0.48
C ALA A 102 -43.47 -35.55 0.76
N ARG A 103 -43.60 -34.66 1.76
CA ARG A 103 -44.43 -34.88 2.96
C ARG A 103 -45.93 -34.92 2.67
N ARG A 104 -46.38 -34.40 1.52
CA ARG A 104 -47.79 -34.43 1.08
C ARG A 104 -48.15 -35.67 0.26
N THR A 105 -47.16 -36.46 -0.14
CA THR A 105 -47.33 -37.74 -0.85
C THR A 105 -46.87 -38.87 0.07
N ARG A 106 -47.70 -39.90 0.29
CA ARG A 106 -47.31 -41.09 1.08
C ARG A 106 -45.96 -41.66 0.58
N PRO A 107 -45.06 -42.11 1.46
CA PRO A 107 -43.69 -42.40 1.08
C PRO A 107 -43.63 -43.69 0.25
N GLN A 108 -43.21 -43.59 -1.00
CA GLN A 108 -42.52 -44.70 -1.67
C GLN A 108 -41.01 -44.46 -1.55
N ARG A 109 -40.32 -45.48 -1.04
CA ARG A 109 -38.86 -45.52 -0.95
C ARG A 109 -38.30 -45.36 -2.36
N LEU A 110 -37.57 -44.28 -2.60
CA LEU A 110 -36.64 -44.21 -3.72
C LEU A 110 -35.23 -44.24 -3.14
N SER A 111 -34.53 -45.31 -3.53
CA SER A 111 -33.16 -45.63 -3.20
C SER A 111 -32.20 -44.58 -3.73
N SER A 112 -31.17 -44.34 -2.91
CA SER A 112 -29.86 -43.78 -3.18
C SER A 112 -29.47 -43.61 -4.66
N GLY A 113 -29.00 -42.41 -5.00
CA GLY A 113 -28.09 -42.24 -6.13
C GLY A 113 -28.03 -40.82 -6.69
N LEU A 114 -26.78 -40.35 -6.83
CA LEU A 114 -26.29 -39.34 -7.79
C LEU A 114 -26.17 -37.90 -7.28
N LEU A 115 -25.05 -37.61 -6.62
CA LEU A 115 -24.22 -36.43 -6.91
C LEU A 115 -22.74 -36.82 -6.72
N ASN A 116 -22.08 -37.26 -7.80
CA ASN A 116 -20.62 -37.25 -7.88
C ASN A 116 -20.20 -35.87 -8.38
N ILE A 117 -19.71 -35.02 -7.48
CA ILE A 117 -19.07 -33.76 -7.85
C ILE A 117 -17.57 -34.04 -7.87
N GLU A 118 -17.01 -34.20 -9.07
CA GLU A 118 -15.58 -34.29 -9.27
C GLU A 118 -15.07 -32.87 -9.57
N MET A 119 -14.35 -32.27 -8.61
CA MET A 119 -13.69 -30.98 -8.79
C MET A 119 -12.27 -31.22 -9.32
N SER A 120 -12.02 -30.89 -10.59
CA SER A 120 -10.66 -30.79 -11.11
C SER A 120 -10.17 -29.35 -10.99
N LEU A 121 -9.21 -29.12 -10.09
CA LEU A 121 -8.45 -27.88 -10.01
C LEU A 121 -7.33 -27.95 -11.06
N SER A 122 -7.41 -27.09 -12.10
CA SER A 122 -6.29 -26.88 -13.01
C SER A 122 -5.49 -25.67 -12.55
N PHE A 123 -4.43 -25.92 -11.78
CA PHE A 123 -3.46 -24.90 -11.39
C PHE A 123 -2.45 -24.71 -12.53
N LYS A 124 -2.50 -23.56 -13.21
CA LYS A 124 -1.40 -23.11 -14.07
C LYS A 124 -0.40 -22.37 -13.19
N ALA A 125 0.79 -22.96 -13.02
CA ALA A 125 1.91 -22.32 -12.36
C ALA A 125 2.42 -21.16 -13.23
N GLY A 126 2.05 -19.94 -12.85
CA GLY A 126 2.64 -18.71 -13.36
C GLY A 126 3.55 -18.10 -12.30
N THR A 127 4.80 -17.81 -12.71
CA THR A 127 5.80 -16.93 -12.06
C THR A 127 6.14 -17.22 -10.59
N VAL A 128 7.42 -17.49 -10.32
CA VAL A 128 7.97 -17.56 -8.96
C VAL A 128 7.76 -16.20 -8.29
N ALA A 129 6.68 -16.07 -7.52
CA ALA A 129 6.51 -14.95 -6.61
C ALA A 129 7.66 -15.01 -5.61
N MET A 130 8.37 -13.90 -5.43
CA MET A 130 9.15 -13.71 -4.21
C MET A 130 8.15 -13.81 -3.06
N VAL A 131 8.15 -14.94 -2.35
CA VAL A 131 7.26 -15.15 -1.22
C VAL A 131 7.79 -14.26 -0.10
N LEU A 132 7.15 -13.10 0.09
CA LEU A 132 7.40 -12.27 1.26
C LEU A 132 7.09 -13.11 2.51
N PRO A 133 8.05 -13.34 3.42
CA PRO A 133 7.79 -14.13 4.63
C PRO A 133 6.61 -13.53 5.41
N PRO A 134 5.70 -14.35 5.97
CA PRO A 134 4.56 -13.84 6.73
C PRO A 134 4.95 -12.85 7.85
N SER A 135 6.04 -13.12 8.56
CA SER A 135 6.57 -12.21 9.59
C SER A 135 7.01 -10.86 9.01
N ALA A 136 7.70 -10.86 7.87
CA ALA A 136 8.09 -9.63 7.18
C ALA A 136 6.85 -8.88 6.64
N ALA A 137 5.86 -9.60 6.12
CA ALA A 137 4.60 -9.02 5.65
C ALA A 137 3.81 -8.35 6.78
N GLU A 138 3.85 -8.91 7.99
CA GLU A 138 3.28 -8.30 9.19
C GLU A 138 4.05 -7.04 9.62
N THR A 139 5.38 -7.09 9.66
CA THR A 139 6.21 -5.91 9.99
C THR A 139 5.99 -4.77 9.00
N LEU A 140 5.91 -5.07 7.70
CA LEU A 140 5.73 -4.09 6.63
C LEU A 140 4.28 -3.58 6.50
N ARG A 141 3.34 -4.09 7.29
CA ARG A 141 1.95 -3.64 7.27
C ARG A 141 1.81 -2.28 7.96
N GLN A 142 1.05 -1.39 7.35
CA GLN A 142 0.80 -0.03 7.86
C GLN A 142 -0.69 0.19 8.03
N ASP A 143 -1.09 0.54 9.26
CA ASP A 143 -2.44 0.99 9.55
C ASP A 143 -2.53 2.50 9.31
N LEU A 144 -3.46 2.90 8.45
CA LEU A 144 -3.63 4.25 7.93
C LEU A 144 -5.04 4.74 8.27
N THR A 145 -5.16 6.04 8.53
CA THR A 145 -6.46 6.72 8.67
C THR A 145 -6.48 7.89 7.71
N CYS A 146 -7.52 8.07 6.92
CA CYS A 146 -7.66 9.21 5.99
C CYS A 146 -7.87 10.52 6.77
N ASP A 147 -7.25 11.62 6.35
CA ASP A 147 -7.47 12.98 6.90
C ASP A 147 -8.72 13.68 6.34
N ALA A 148 -9.20 13.28 5.16
CA ALA A 148 -10.41 13.87 4.57
C ALA A 148 -11.70 13.25 5.10
N CYS A 149 -11.76 11.92 5.24
CA CYS A 149 -12.98 11.19 5.63
C CYS A 149 -12.81 10.25 6.83
N SER A 150 -11.64 10.21 7.46
CA SER A 150 -11.34 9.35 8.61
C SER A 150 -11.51 7.85 8.35
N CYS A 151 -11.51 7.40 7.09
CA CYS A 151 -11.52 5.98 6.76
C CYS A 151 -10.23 5.30 7.23
N ARG A 152 -10.36 4.19 7.96
CA ARG A 152 -9.29 3.35 8.50
C ARG A 152 -9.04 2.17 7.57
N TYR A 153 -7.81 2.01 7.13
CA TYR A 153 -7.40 0.99 6.18
C TYR A 153 -5.96 0.57 6.44
N SER A 154 -5.53 -0.54 5.87
CA SER A 154 -4.20 -1.10 6.09
C SER A 154 -3.64 -1.65 4.78
N THR A 155 -2.36 -1.38 4.52
CA THR A 155 -1.64 -1.82 3.31
C THR A 155 -0.31 -2.46 3.69
N ILE A 156 0.19 -3.36 2.85
CA ILE A 156 1.60 -3.75 2.90
C ILE A 156 2.36 -2.77 2.01
N GLY A 157 3.34 -2.05 2.56
CA GLY A 157 3.92 -0.91 1.85
C GLY A 157 3.10 0.38 1.99
N ALA A 158 3.58 1.45 1.37
CA ALA A 158 2.91 2.74 1.37
C ALA A 158 1.55 2.70 0.67
N GLY A 159 0.53 3.27 1.32
CA GLY A 159 -0.79 3.57 0.75
C GLY A 159 -0.93 5.07 0.46
N TYR A 160 -1.20 5.41 -0.80
CA TYR A 160 -1.23 6.78 -1.32
C TYR A 160 -2.64 7.36 -1.45
N PHE A 161 -3.65 6.50 -1.58
CA PHE A 161 -5.04 6.92 -1.78
C PHE A 161 -5.94 6.37 -0.67
N CYS A 162 -6.93 7.15 -0.26
CA CYS A 162 -7.98 6.64 0.60
C CYS A 162 -8.92 5.72 -0.19
N PRO A 163 -9.23 4.49 0.31
CA PRO A 163 -10.10 3.58 -0.41
C PRO A 163 -11.57 4.01 -0.48
N ALA A 164 -11.99 4.93 0.39
CA ALA A 164 -13.34 5.48 0.41
C ALA A 164 -13.49 6.70 -0.52
N CYS A 165 -12.70 7.76 -0.29
CA CYS A 165 -12.89 9.03 -1.00
C CYS A 165 -11.86 9.28 -2.12
N GLY A 166 -10.85 8.43 -2.27
CA GLY A 166 -9.75 8.63 -3.23
C GLY A 166 -8.79 9.77 -2.88
N HIS A 167 -8.92 10.40 -1.70
CA HIS A 167 -8.03 11.48 -1.31
C HIS A 167 -6.57 10.98 -1.23
N ASN A 168 -5.68 11.67 -1.96
CA ASN A 168 -4.24 11.53 -1.86
C ASN A 168 -3.70 12.69 -1.02
N SER A 169 -3.04 12.38 0.09
CA SER A 169 -2.48 13.38 0.98
C SER A 169 -0.96 13.29 0.93
N PRO A 170 -0.28 14.18 0.18
CA PRO A 170 1.18 14.19 0.10
C PRO A 170 1.87 14.27 1.47
N LEU A 171 1.22 14.91 2.45
CA LEU A 171 1.73 15.00 3.82
C LEU A 171 1.63 13.68 4.58
N LYS A 172 0.55 12.91 4.38
CA LYS A 172 0.47 11.55 4.92
C LYS A 172 1.39 10.61 4.17
N ASP A 173 1.57 10.79 2.86
CA ASP A 173 2.53 10.02 2.06
C ASP A 173 3.94 10.16 2.63
N VAL A 174 4.36 11.35 3.08
CA VAL A 174 5.66 11.54 3.76
C VAL A 174 5.75 10.69 5.02
N GLY A 175 4.79 10.83 5.94
CA GLY A 175 4.80 10.09 7.20
C GLY A 175 4.75 8.56 6.97
N GLY A 176 3.91 8.11 6.04
CA GLY A 176 3.84 6.72 5.62
C GLY A 176 5.15 6.21 5.01
N THR A 177 5.85 7.04 4.23
CA THR A 177 7.16 6.70 3.65
C THR A 177 8.25 6.61 4.71
N VAL A 178 8.29 7.54 5.67
CA VAL A 178 9.22 7.50 6.82
C VAL A 178 9.01 6.21 7.62
N GLU A 179 7.75 5.90 7.95
CA GLU A 179 7.41 4.70 8.70
C GLU A 179 7.72 3.42 7.91
N MET A 180 7.51 3.43 6.60
CA MET A 180 7.86 2.31 5.72
C MET A 180 9.36 2.09 5.67
N ALA A 181 10.17 3.16 5.60
CA ALA A 181 11.61 3.04 5.65
C ALA A 181 12.06 2.42 6.98
N ARG A 182 11.52 2.86 8.12
CA ARG A 182 11.81 2.28 9.45
C ARG A 182 11.49 0.78 9.49
N LYS A 183 10.27 0.39 9.09
CA LYS A 183 9.81 -1.01 9.03
C LYS A 183 10.61 -1.87 8.05
N THR A 184 11.03 -1.28 6.93
CA THR A 184 11.89 -1.96 5.95
C THR A 184 13.24 -2.29 6.57
N ILE A 185 13.85 -1.35 7.30
CA ILE A 185 15.11 -1.61 8.02
C ILE A 185 14.93 -2.65 9.12
N GLU A 186 13.80 -2.64 9.83
CA GLU A 186 13.49 -3.64 10.85
C GLU A 186 13.32 -5.04 10.25
N ALA A 187 12.62 -5.16 9.12
CA ALA A 187 12.40 -6.43 8.42
C ALA A 187 13.64 -6.94 7.66
N LEU A 188 14.63 -6.07 7.42
CA LEU A 188 15.78 -6.35 6.57
C LEU A 188 16.54 -7.63 6.97
N PRO A 189 16.87 -7.91 8.25
CA PRO A 189 17.56 -9.15 8.63
C PRO A 189 16.76 -10.42 8.30
N THR A 190 15.44 -10.37 8.45
CA THR A 190 14.55 -11.51 8.12
C THR A 190 14.48 -11.73 6.61
N LEU A 191 14.41 -10.64 5.83
CA LEU A 191 14.41 -10.70 4.37
C LEU A 191 15.73 -11.26 3.84
N THR A 192 16.86 -10.77 4.34
CA THR A 192 18.19 -11.20 3.87
C THR A 192 18.52 -12.63 4.29
N ASP A 193 18.16 -13.05 5.51
CA ASP A 193 18.30 -14.46 5.96
C ASP A 193 17.45 -15.40 5.10
N THR A 194 16.20 -15.03 4.80
CA THR A 194 15.33 -15.83 3.94
C THR A 194 15.92 -15.95 2.53
N LEU A 195 16.34 -14.83 1.93
CA LEU A 195 16.94 -14.84 0.59
C LEU A 195 18.24 -15.64 0.55
N SER A 196 19.08 -15.53 1.57
CA SER A 196 20.35 -16.29 1.66
C SER A 196 20.13 -17.80 1.80
N LYS A 197 18.97 -18.23 2.30
CA LYS A 197 18.60 -19.65 2.38
C LYS A 197 18.00 -20.18 1.08
N LEU A 198 17.30 -19.32 0.33
CA LEU A 198 16.65 -19.68 -0.94
C LEU A 198 17.56 -19.50 -2.15
N HIS A 199 18.56 -18.64 -2.04
CA HIS A 199 19.48 -18.21 -3.09
C HIS A 199 20.92 -18.09 -2.56
N ASP A 200 21.83 -17.58 -3.37
CA ASP A 200 23.23 -17.37 -2.98
C ASP A 200 23.40 -16.12 -2.08
N PRO A 201 24.35 -16.11 -1.11
CA PRO A 201 24.61 -14.97 -0.23
C PRO A 201 24.88 -13.64 -0.96
N ASP A 202 25.49 -13.66 -2.15
CA ASP A 202 25.75 -12.44 -2.92
C ASP A 202 24.44 -11.83 -3.45
N ILE A 203 23.43 -12.65 -3.74
CA ILE A 203 22.09 -12.17 -4.15
C ILE A 203 21.41 -11.45 -2.98
N ALA A 204 21.51 -12.00 -1.77
CA ALA A 204 20.95 -11.39 -0.57
C ALA A 204 21.63 -10.05 -0.24
N ALA A 205 22.97 -9.98 -0.38
CA ALA A 205 23.73 -8.75 -0.16
C ALA A 205 23.38 -7.66 -1.19
N ASN A 206 23.21 -8.03 -2.46
CA ASN A 206 22.76 -7.11 -3.51
C ASN A 206 21.33 -6.62 -3.27
N PHE A 207 20.42 -7.52 -2.88
CA PHE A 207 19.05 -7.17 -2.53
C PHE A 207 19.00 -6.20 -1.35
N GLU A 208 19.80 -6.42 -0.31
CA GLU A 208 19.92 -5.50 0.81
C GLU A 208 20.36 -4.10 0.36
N GLN A 209 21.43 -4.00 -0.45
CA GLN A 209 21.90 -2.72 -0.96
C GLN A 209 20.84 -2.00 -1.81
N GLN A 210 20.17 -2.72 -2.71
CA GLN A 210 19.09 -2.17 -3.51
C GLN A 210 17.95 -1.65 -2.65
N LEU A 211 17.50 -2.43 -1.66
CA LEU A 211 16.40 -2.04 -0.78
C LEU A 211 16.75 -0.77 0.03
N LEU A 212 17.99 -0.65 0.49
CA LEU A 212 18.49 0.55 1.18
C LEU A 212 18.56 1.77 0.25
N GLU A 213 19.05 1.58 -0.97
CA GLU A 213 19.11 2.63 -2.01
C GLU A 213 17.70 3.13 -2.38
N ASP A 214 16.75 2.21 -2.56
CA ASP A 214 15.34 2.51 -2.82
C ASP A 214 14.72 3.32 -1.68
N GLN A 215 15.01 2.98 -0.41
CA GLN A 215 14.50 3.76 0.73
C GLN A 215 15.05 5.20 0.73
N VAL A 216 16.32 5.41 0.38
CA VAL A 216 16.88 6.77 0.26
C VAL A 216 16.16 7.56 -0.82
N GLU A 217 15.92 6.96 -1.99
CA GLU A 217 15.20 7.62 -3.07
C GLU A 217 13.75 7.94 -2.72
N ASN A 218 13.03 6.98 -2.11
CA ASN A 218 11.65 7.14 -1.68
C ASN A 218 11.52 8.27 -0.64
N LEU A 219 12.41 8.32 0.35
CA LEU A 219 12.42 9.35 1.38
C LEU A 219 12.62 10.75 0.80
N VAL A 220 13.62 10.95 -0.08
CA VAL A 220 13.88 12.26 -0.71
C VAL A 220 12.72 12.68 -1.62
N THR A 221 12.13 11.74 -2.36
CA THR A 221 10.99 12.00 -3.26
C THR A 221 9.74 12.37 -2.47
N ALA A 222 9.45 11.65 -1.39
CA ALA A 222 8.33 11.95 -0.51
C ALA A 222 8.53 13.34 0.13
N PHE A 223 9.73 13.62 0.64
CA PHE A 223 10.08 14.93 1.19
C PHE A 223 9.81 16.05 0.19
N GLN A 224 10.29 15.92 -1.06
CA GLN A 224 10.02 16.91 -2.09
C GLN A 224 8.51 17.16 -2.25
N ARG A 225 7.72 16.11 -2.49
CA ARG A 225 6.26 16.23 -2.68
C ARG A 225 5.58 16.87 -1.46
N GLY A 226 6.03 16.51 -0.25
CA GLY A 226 5.55 17.07 1.00
C GLY A 226 5.86 18.56 1.13
N THR A 227 7.09 18.97 0.82
CA THR A 227 7.49 20.38 0.87
C THR A 227 6.78 21.23 -0.18
N GLU A 228 6.59 20.72 -1.39
CA GLU A 228 5.78 21.38 -2.45
C GLU A 228 4.36 21.60 -1.95
N ALA A 229 3.72 20.55 -1.42
CA ALA A 229 2.35 20.63 -0.91
C ALA A 229 2.20 21.54 0.31
N LEU A 230 3.24 21.73 1.13
CA LEU A 230 3.24 22.72 2.23
C LEU A 230 3.44 24.14 1.69
N PHE A 231 4.36 24.30 0.75
CA PHE A 231 4.67 25.60 0.17
C PHE A 231 3.45 26.21 -0.54
N ASP A 232 2.69 25.38 -1.27
CA ASP A 232 1.45 25.78 -1.94
C ASP A 232 0.33 26.25 -0.97
N ARG A 233 0.45 25.92 0.32
CA ARG A 233 -0.51 26.33 1.36
C ARG A 233 -0.12 27.65 2.05
N LEU A 234 1.07 28.20 1.78
CA LEU A 234 1.47 29.48 2.33
C LEU A 234 0.58 30.62 1.80
N PRO A 235 0.38 31.70 2.57
CA PRO A 235 -0.34 32.87 2.09
C PRO A 235 0.48 33.57 0.99
N ASN A 236 -0.09 33.70 -0.21
CA ASN A 236 0.54 34.30 -1.40
C ASN A 236 1.91 33.68 -1.75
N PRO A 237 1.98 32.38 -2.06
CA PRO A 237 3.25 31.76 -2.37
C PRO A 237 3.81 32.37 -3.67
N PRO A 238 5.12 32.66 -3.75
CA PRO A 238 5.75 33.03 -5.01
C PRO A 238 5.42 32.00 -6.08
N ALA A 239 5.15 32.45 -7.31
CA ALA A 239 4.97 31.53 -8.42
C ALA A 239 6.24 30.69 -8.58
N LEU A 240 6.17 29.43 -8.17
CA LEU A 240 7.25 28.48 -8.37
C LEU A 240 7.50 28.39 -9.88
N LYS A 241 8.72 28.69 -10.32
CA LYS A 241 9.12 28.31 -11.68
C LYS A 241 8.92 26.79 -11.81
N ARG A 242 8.67 26.31 -13.04
CA ARG A 242 8.54 24.86 -13.40
C ARG A 242 9.85 24.07 -13.19
N ASP A 243 10.58 24.35 -12.12
CA ASP A 243 11.78 23.64 -11.75
C ASP A 243 11.40 22.50 -10.80
N ALA A 244 11.12 21.35 -11.41
CA ALA A 244 10.74 20.13 -10.70
C ALA A 244 11.84 19.58 -9.76
N ASN A 245 13.01 20.21 -9.68
CA ASN A 245 14.09 19.79 -8.78
C ASN A 245 14.41 20.85 -7.72
N LEU A 246 13.63 21.92 -7.60
CA LEU A 246 13.91 23.03 -6.68
C LEU A 246 14.07 22.55 -5.24
N PHE A 247 13.13 21.74 -4.74
CA PHE A 247 13.16 21.26 -3.36
C PHE A 247 14.18 20.15 -3.09
N GLN A 248 14.78 19.57 -4.15
CA GLN A 248 15.97 18.70 -4.03
C GLN A 248 17.27 19.50 -3.99
N ARG A 249 17.28 20.80 -4.35
CA ARG A 249 18.43 21.68 -4.15
C ARG A 249 18.29 22.34 -2.79
N ILE A 250 18.77 21.65 -1.76
CA ILE A 250 18.56 22.00 -0.34
C ILE A 250 18.82 23.47 -0.01
N ASN A 251 19.91 24.05 -0.53
CA ASN A 251 20.23 25.46 -0.27
C ASN A 251 19.25 26.43 -0.95
N ASP A 252 18.85 26.15 -2.20
CA ASP A 252 17.89 26.99 -2.94
C ASP A 252 16.49 26.88 -2.30
N ALA A 253 16.10 25.66 -1.92
CA ALA A 253 14.85 25.38 -1.24
C ALA A 253 14.77 26.10 0.12
N SER A 254 15.84 26.01 0.92
CA SER A 254 15.93 26.72 2.20
C SER A 254 15.84 28.23 2.01
N ALA A 255 16.57 28.80 1.04
CA ALA A 255 16.54 30.23 0.74
C ALA A 255 15.13 30.69 0.31
N LEU A 256 14.43 29.88 -0.48
CA LEU A 256 13.05 30.15 -0.88
C LEU A 256 12.11 30.20 0.34
N TRP A 257 12.15 29.19 1.19
CA TRP A 257 11.37 29.16 2.43
C TRP A 257 11.68 30.37 3.30
N LYS A 258 12.97 30.66 3.54
CA LYS A 258 13.41 31.82 4.33
C LYS A 258 12.93 33.15 3.76
N SER A 259 12.94 33.32 2.44
CA SER A 259 12.44 34.54 1.80
C SER A 259 10.93 34.72 1.93
N THR A 260 10.18 33.63 2.12
CA THR A 260 8.72 33.62 2.16
C THR A 260 8.18 33.64 3.60
N THR A 261 8.82 32.94 4.53
CA THR A 261 8.33 32.72 5.91
C THR A 261 9.27 33.28 6.98
N THR A 262 10.43 33.84 6.60
CA THR A 262 11.56 34.20 7.48
C THR A 262 12.33 33.03 8.11
N VAL A 263 11.87 31.79 7.89
CA VAL A 263 12.47 30.56 8.44
C VAL A 263 12.94 29.68 7.29
N GLY A 264 14.24 29.35 7.28
CA GLY A 264 14.85 28.38 6.38
C GLY A 264 15.07 27.02 7.05
N TYR A 265 15.64 26.08 6.31
CA TYR A 265 15.92 24.73 6.81
C TYR A 265 16.98 24.75 7.92
N GLU A 266 17.98 25.64 7.82
CA GLU A 266 19.02 25.85 8.84
C GLU A 266 18.47 26.42 10.16
N ASP A 267 17.26 26.98 10.15
CA ASP A 267 16.60 27.47 11.35
C ASP A 267 15.77 26.35 12.05
N ILE A 268 15.57 25.20 11.37
CA ILE A 268 14.81 24.04 11.86
C ILE A 268 15.74 22.89 12.28
N LEU A 269 16.78 22.63 11.48
CA LEU A 269 17.75 21.56 11.71
C LEU A 269 19.05 22.11 12.28
N ASP A 270 19.69 21.31 13.14
CA ASP A 270 21.03 21.65 13.61
C ASP A 270 22.08 21.55 12.47
N PRO A 271 23.28 22.13 12.63
CA PRO A 271 24.29 22.12 11.58
C PRO A 271 24.72 20.71 11.13
N GLN A 272 24.76 19.73 12.03
CA GLN A 272 25.18 18.36 11.70
C GLN A 272 24.13 17.66 10.84
N ASP A 273 22.86 17.86 11.15
CA ASP A 273 21.75 17.32 10.38
C ASP A 273 21.57 18.04 9.04
N MET A 274 21.84 19.34 8.98
CA MET A 274 21.89 20.08 7.71
C MET A 274 22.98 19.56 6.77
N ASP A 275 24.20 19.34 7.28
CA ASP A 275 25.30 18.81 6.46
C ASP A 275 25.01 17.36 6.03
N PHE A 276 24.45 16.55 6.93
CA PHE A 276 24.01 15.20 6.60
C PHE A 276 22.93 15.19 5.52
N LEU A 277 21.93 16.08 5.60
CA LEU A 277 20.87 16.21 4.60
C LEU A 277 21.42 16.56 3.22
N ARG A 278 22.35 17.52 3.14
CA ARG A 278 23.02 17.93 1.89
C ARG A 278 23.75 16.76 1.24
N ILE A 279 24.47 15.96 2.03
CA ILE A 279 25.15 14.75 1.55
C ILE A 279 24.13 13.74 1.05
N MET A 280 23.10 13.41 1.82
CA MET A 280 22.15 12.35 1.45
C MET A 280 21.33 12.69 0.21
N VAL A 281 20.92 13.94 0.03
CA VAL A 281 20.20 14.38 -1.18
C VAL A 281 21.12 14.35 -2.40
N SER A 282 22.41 14.68 -2.22
CA SER A 282 23.42 14.51 -3.26
C SER A 282 23.66 13.04 -3.60
N ARG A 283 23.67 12.14 -2.60
CA ARG A 283 23.79 10.69 -2.79
C ARG A 283 22.61 10.14 -3.59
N ARG A 284 21.38 10.59 -3.31
CA ARG A 284 20.18 10.18 -4.06
C ARG A 284 20.34 10.41 -5.57
N HIS A 285 20.92 11.52 -5.99
CA HIS A 285 21.17 11.78 -7.41
C HIS A 285 22.12 10.73 -8.04
N LYS A 286 23.16 10.30 -7.30
CA LYS A 286 24.09 9.27 -7.77
C LYS A 286 23.48 7.88 -7.77
N ILE A 287 22.68 7.55 -6.76
CA ILE A 287 21.90 6.32 -6.70
C ILE A 287 20.97 6.21 -7.92
N GLY A 288 20.13 7.21 -8.16
CA GLY A 288 19.11 7.14 -9.21
C GLY A 288 19.62 7.26 -10.66
N HIS A 289 20.82 7.83 -10.87
CA HIS A 289 21.26 8.18 -12.24
C HIS A 289 22.72 7.85 -12.58
N CYS A 290 23.54 7.40 -11.62
CA CYS A 290 24.96 7.15 -11.86
C CYS A 290 25.41 5.79 -11.33
N GLN A 291 24.49 4.84 -11.12
CA GLN A 291 24.80 3.53 -10.53
C GLN A 291 25.59 3.65 -9.21
N SER A 292 25.28 4.69 -8.44
CA SER A 292 25.98 5.03 -7.20
C SER A 292 27.47 5.39 -7.38
N ILE A 293 27.97 5.67 -8.58
CA ILE A 293 29.37 6.07 -8.82
C ILE A 293 29.60 7.56 -8.55
N VAL A 294 30.64 7.84 -7.78
CA VAL A 294 31.05 9.20 -7.39
C VAL A 294 31.82 9.89 -8.50
N ASP A 295 31.45 11.14 -8.81
CA ASP A 295 32.16 12.01 -9.74
C ASP A 295 32.69 13.27 -9.05
N ALA A 296 33.53 14.04 -9.76
CA ALA A 296 34.11 15.27 -9.21
C ALA A 296 33.04 16.31 -8.82
N LYS A 297 31.94 16.37 -9.56
CA LYS A 297 30.82 17.27 -9.29
C LYS A 297 30.16 16.93 -7.95
N TYR A 298 29.93 15.65 -7.65
CA TYR A 298 29.40 15.19 -6.38
C TYR A 298 30.29 15.63 -5.22
N VAL A 299 31.59 15.33 -5.26
CA VAL A 299 32.52 15.65 -4.16
C VAL A 299 32.56 17.15 -3.90
N GLN A 300 32.61 17.96 -4.96
CA GLN A 300 32.63 19.42 -4.86
C GLN A 300 31.33 19.99 -4.24
N GLN A 301 30.17 19.42 -4.59
CA GLN A 301 28.87 19.93 -4.16
C GLN A 301 28.43 19.42 -2.78
N SER A 302 28.71 18.15 -2.47
CA SER A 302 28.29 17.50 -1.23
C SER A 302 29.27 17.71 -0.09
N GLY A 303 30.55 17.91 -0.38
CA GLY A 303 31.62 17.89 0.63
C GLY A 303 31.81 16.52 1.28
N ASP A 304 31.26 15.45 0.70
CA ASP A 304 31.36 14.10 1.26
C ASP A 304 32.79 13.56 1.15
N GLY A 305 33.54 13.70 2.24
CA GLY A 305 34.91 13.21 2.36
C GLY A 305 35.03 11.70 2.59
N ALA A 306 33.92 10.95 2.66
CA ALA A 306 33.96 9.50 2.84
C ALA A 306 34.28 8.74 1.53
N TYR A 307 34.20 9.41 0.37
CA TYR A 307 34.40 8.80 -0.93
C TYR A 307 35.28 9.62 -1.86
N GLU A 308 36.05 8.91 -2.69
CA GLU A 308 36.83 9.47 -3.79
C GLU A 308 36.13 9.28 -5.14
N VAL A 309 36.53 10.08 -6.13
CA VAL A 309 36.03 9.97 -7.51
C VAL A 309 36.27 8.57 -8.06
N GLY A 310 35.23 7.96 -8.64
CA GLY A 310 35.25 6.59 -9.18
C GLY A 310 34.85 5.50 -8.18
N GLN A 311 34.73 5.82 -6.88
CA GLN A 311 34.20 4.87 -5.90
C GLN A 311 32.68 4.75 -6.01
N ARG A 312 32.13 3.60 -5.61
CA ARG A 312 30.69 3.38 -5.48
C ARG A 312 30.23 3.72 -4.07
N LEU A 313 29.18 4.52 -3.95
CA LEU A 313 28.50 4.79 -2.69
C LEU A 313 27.92 3.49 -2.12
N VAL A 314 27.89 3.38 -0.79
CA VAL A 314 27.31 2.24 -0.08
C VAL A 314 26.27 2.76 0.91
N SER A 315 25.04 2.30 0.75
CA SER A 315 23.95 2.63 1.68
C SER A 315 24.01 1.70 2.88
N ARG A 316 23.68 2.24 4.06
CA ARG A 316 23.69 1.51 5.33
C ARG A 316 22.38 1.78 6.08
N PRO A 317 21.89 0.85 6.89
CA PRO A 317 20.64 1.02 7.65
C PRO A 317 20.58 2.33 8.45
N HIS A 318 21.67 2.70 9.12
CA HIS A 318 21.73 3.93 9.91
C HIS A 318 21.65 5.21 9.07
N HIS A 319 22.11 5.20 7.81
CA HIS A 319 21.92 6.34 6.90
C HIS A 319 20.43 6.54 6.60
N VAL A 320 19.69 5.46 6.32
CA VAL A 320 18.25 5.50 6.03
C VAL A 320 17.47 5.98 7.25
N LEU A 321 17.74 5.40 8.42
CA LEU A 321 17.05 5.78 9.66
C LEU A 321 17.33 7.23 10.06
N ARG A 322 18.57 7.70 9.93
CA ARG A 322 18.91 9.09 10.22
C ARG A 322 18.24 10.03 9.21
N LEU A 323 18.26 9.69 7.92
CA LEU A 323 17.59 10.49 6.89
C LEU A 323 16.09 10.59 7.16
N ALA A 324 15.44 9.48 7.51
CA ALA A 324 14.03 9.46 7.88
C ALA A 324 13.73 10.43 9.04
N THR A 325 14.53 10.41 10.09
CA THR A 325 14.39 11.34 11.24
C THR A 325 14.63 12.80 10.84
N VAL A 326 15.68 13.09 10.06
CA VAL A 326 15.99 14.48 9.63
C VAL A 326 14.87 15.05 8.77
N LEU A 327 14.37 14.28 7.80
CA LEU A 327 13.27 14.72 6.92
C LEU A 327 11.96 14.87 7.68
N GLU A 328 11.68 13.99 8.65
CA GLU A 328 10.52 14.08 9.53
C GLU A 328 10.54 15.37 10.37
N SER A 329 11.67 15.67 11.02
CA SER A 329 11.86 16.93 11.77
C SER A 329 11.67 18.15 10.87
N LEU A 330 12.25 18.12 9.66
CA LEU A 330 12.14 19.23 8.73
C LEU A 330 10.70 19.46 8.27
N ILE A 331 9.98 18.39 7.91
CA ILE A 331 8.57 18.47 7.49
C ILE A 331 7.69 18.97 8.65
N GLN A 332 7.93 18.53 9.89
CA GLN A 332 7.21 19.02 11.05
C GLN A 332 7.47 20.51 11.30
N GLY A 333 8.73 20.95 11.20
CA GLY A 333 9.10 22.36 11.32
C GLY A 333 8.43 23.23 10.25
N LEU A 334 8.46 22.80 8.99
CA LEU A 334 7.81 23.52 7.87
C LEU A 334 6.29 23.55 8.02
N LYS A 335 5.68 22.45 8.47
CA LYS A 335 4.24 22.37 8.69
C LYS A 335 3.77 23.38 9.75
N ALA A 336 4.59 23.66 10.77
CA ALA A 336 4.27 24.65 11.80
C ALA A 336 4.26 26.11 11.26
N LEU A 337 4.81 26.35 10.07
CA LEU A 337 4.81 27.66 9.40
C LEU A 337 3.58 27.87 8.50
N VAL A 338 2.82 26.81 8.24
CA VAL A 338 1.63 26.83 7.37
C VAL A 338 0.39 27.00 8.24
N PRO A 339 -0.53 27.92 7.90
CA PRO A 339 -1.74 28.21 8.67
C PRO A 339 -2.78 27.07 8.69
#